data_AF-A0A0F9H574-F1
#
_entry.id   AF-A0A0F9H574-F1
#
_cell.length_a   1.000
_cell.length_b   1.000
_cell.length_c   1.000
_cell.angle_alpha   90.00
_cell.angle_beta   90.00
_cell.angle_gamma   90.00
#
_symmetry.space_group_name_H-M   'P 1'
#
loop_
_entity.id
_entity.type
_entity.pdbx_description
1 polymer ?
#
loop_
_entity_poly.entity_id
_entity_poly.type
_entity_poly.pdbx_seq_one_letter_code
_entity_poly.pdbx_strand_id
1 'polypeptide(L)' 'MFCMKCQKDLSDCTCPDLQERLDSLNHSPNFIYRKCRVCGKHYAQCKCENPIWGTSHDADIEGKDN' A
#
# COMPACT_ATOMS: atom_id res chain seq x y z
N MET A 1 -9.17 5.25 -2.61
CA MET A 1 -8.66 5.01 -3.99
C MET A 1 -9.58 3.98 -4.63
N PHE A 2 -9.84 4.10 -5.93
CA PHE A 2 -10.86 3.31 -6.63
C PHE A 2 -10.24 2.40 -7.70
N CYS A 3 -10.72 1.16 -7.81
CA CYS A 3 -10.27 0.22 -8.83
C CYS A 3 -11.15 0.30 -10.08
N MET A 4 -10.61 0.82 -11.17
CA MET A 4 -11.34 0.91 -12.45
C MET A 4 -11.62 -0.45 -13.11
N LYS A 5 -10.90 -1.53 -12.75
CA LYS A 5 -11.10 -2.87 -13.34
C LYS A 5 -12.38 -3.53 -12.85
N CYS A 6 -12.59 -3.55 -11.53
CA CYS A 6 -13.78 -4.17 -10.91
C CYS A 6 -14.84 -3.15 -10.48
N GLN A 7 -14.59 -1.86 -10.68
CA GLN A 7 -15.47 -0.75 -10.32
C GLN A 7 -15.86 -0.76 -8.83
N LYS A 8 -14.89 -1.03 -7.97
CA LYS A 8 -15.04 -1.04 -6.50
C LYS A 8 -13.97 -0.17 -5.85
N ASP A 9 -14.26 0.30 -4.64
CA ASP A 9 -13.24 0.87 -3.78
C ASP A 9 -12.14 -0.15 -3.49
N LEU A 10 -10.93 0.34 -3.20
CA LEU A 10 -9.82 -0.55 -2.90
C LEU A 10 -10.11 -1.50 -1.73
N SER A 11 -10.96 -1.14 -0.77
CA SER A 11 -11.40 -2.02 0.33
C SER A 11 -12.09 -3.29 -0.17
N ASP A 12 -12.84 -3.18 -1.26
CA ASP A 12 -13.71 -4.23 -1.81
C ASP A 12 -13.22 -4.72 -3.18
N CYS A 13 -11.99 -4.35 -3.54
CA CYS A 13 -11.37 -4.76 -4.79
C CYS A 13 -10.93 -6.23 -4.70
N THR A 14 -11.45 -7.06 -5.61
CA THR A 14 -11.13 -8.49 -5.72
C THR A 14 -10.16 -8.81 -6.85
N CYS A 15 -9.60 -7.78 -7.50
CA CYS A 15 -8.66 -7.98 -8.60
C CYS A 15 -7.39 -8.68 -8.10
N PRO A 16 -6.97 -9.81 -8.71
CA PRO A 16 -5.80 -10.57 -8.25
C PRO A 16 -4.49 -9.79 -8.41
N ASP A 17 -4.44 -8.85 -9.36
CA ASP A 17 -3.30 -7.98 -9.66
C ASP A 17 -3.28 -6.69 -8.81
N LEU A 18 -4.18 -6.54 -7.83
CA LEU A 18 -4.28 -5.32 -7.05
C LEU A 18 -2.96 -5.00 -6.33
N GLN A 19 -2.36 -6.00 -5.68
CA GLN A 19 -1.15 -5.81 -4.88
C GLN A 19 0.02 -5.38 -5.77
N GLU A 20 0.25 -6.06 -6.89
CA GLU A 20 1.28 -5.72 -7.87
C GLU A 20 1.14 -4.27 -8.38
N ARG A 21 -0.11 -3.87 -8.70
CA ARG A 21 -0.38 -2.49 -9.13
C ARG A 21 -0.09 -1.47 -8.06
N LEU A 22 -0.45 -1.73 -6.81
CA LEU A 22 -0.12 -0.85 -5.69
C LEU A 22 1.40 -0.78 -5.50
N ASP A 23 2.09 -1.92 -5.56
CA ASP A 23 3.54 -1.98 -5.38
C ASP A 23 4.30 -1.24 -6.50
N SER A 24 3.79 -1.27 -7.74
CA SER A 24 4.33 -0.46 -8.84
C SER A 24 4.30 1.05 -8.57
N LEU A 25 3.35 1.50 -7.75
CA LEU A 25 3.19 2.90 -7.37
C LEU A 25 4.16 3.32 -6.25
N ASN A 26 4.80 2.39 -5.53
CA ASN A 26 5.77 2.74 -4.47
C ASN A 26 6.95 3.53 -5.02
N HIS A 27 7.36 3.28 -6.26
CA HIS A 27 8.48 3.97 -6.91
C HIS A 27 8.04 5.21 -7.71
N SER A 28 6.75 5.58 -7.66
CA SER A 28 6.27 6.77 -8.35
C SER A 28 6.58 8.02 -7.52
N PRO A 29 7.40 8.96 -8.03
CA PRO A 29 7.85 10.13 -7.24
C PRO A 29 6.71 11.07 -6.85
N ASN A 30 5.62 11.07 -7.61
CA ASN A 30 4.47 11.97 -7.42
C ASN A 30 3.26 11.28 -6.80
N PHE A 31 3.41 10.03 -6.32
CA PHE A 31 2.30 9.28 -5.75
C PHE A 31 2.67 8.71 -4.39
N ILE A 32 2.07 9.30 -3.35
CA ILE A 32 2.26 8.89 -1.96
C ILE A 32 0.95 8.32 -1.45
N TYR A 33 1.00 7.13 -0.86
CA TYR A 33 -0.16 6.55 -0.18
C TYR A 33 0.22 5.96 1.16
N ARG A 34 -0.76 5.82 2.05
CA ARG A 34 -0.57 5.21 3.37
C ARG A 34 -0.50 3.69 3.23
N LYS A 35 0.55 3.08 3.77
CA LYS A 35 0.73 1.62 3.87
C LYS A 35 0.93 1.18 5.31
N CYS A 36 0.58 -0.07 5.60
CA CYS A 36 0.94 -0.70 6.87
C CYS A 36 2.39 -1.20 6.78
N ARG A 37 3.24 -0.80 7.72
CA ARG A 37 4.63 -1.28 7.84
C ARG A 37 4.72 -2.74 8.29
N VAL A 38 3.67 -3.26 8.93
CA VAL A 38 3.64 -4.66 9.41
C VAL A 38 3.39 -5.65 8.28
N CYS A 39 2.44 -5.35 7.38
CA CYS A 39 2.06 -6.27 6.31
C CYS A 39 2.36 -5.76 4.90
N GLY A 40 2.94 -4.55 4.78
CA GLY A 40 3.27 -3.91 3.50
C GLY A 40 2.06 -3.41 2.70
N LYS A 41 0.84 -3.79 3.05
CA LYS A 41 -0.37 -3.49 2.27
C LYS A 41 -0.83 -2.04 2.44
N HIS A 42 -1.49 -1.53 1.41
CA HIS A 42 -2.21 -0.25 1.45
C HIS A 42 -3.22 -0.22 2.62
N TYR A 43 -3.47 0.97 3.20
CA TYR A 43 -4.29 1.10 4.43
C TYR A 43 -5.67 0.44 4.31
N ALA A 44 -6.34 0.62 3.17
CA ALA A 44 -7.66 0.03 2.91
C ALA A 44 -7.67 -1.50 2.76
N GLN A 45 -6.50 -2.13 2.64
CA GLN A 45 -6.32 -3.58 2.52
C GLN A 45 -5.67 -4.20 3.77
N CYS A 46 -5.30 -3.38 4.75
CA CYS A 46 -4.70 -3.85 5.98
C CYS A 46 -5.75 -4.47 6.90
N LYS A 47 -5.48 -5.68 7.38
CA LYS A 47 -6.30 -6.40 8.37
C LYS A 47 -5.53 -6.70 9.67
N CYS A 48 -4.40 -6.04 9.90
CA CYS A 48 -3.63 -6.21 11.12
C CYS A 48 -4.43 -5.66 12.31
N GLU A 49 -4.42 -6.37 13.43
CA GLU A 49 -5.05 -5.91 14.68
C GLU A 49 -4.38 -4.64 15.21
N ASN A 50 -3.05 -4.59 15.15
CA ASN A 50 -2.23 -3.46 15.57
C ASN A 50 -1.34 -2.96 14.41
N PRO A 51 -1.88 -2.19 13.46
CA PRO A 51 -1.13 -1.73 12.30
C PRO A 51 -0.20 -0.57 12.65
N ILE A 52 1.06 -0.67 12.23
CA ILE A 52 2.00 0.45 12.23
C ILE A 52 1.91 1.11 10.86
N TRP A 53 1.66 2.42 10.81
CA TRP A 53 1.43 3.12 9.55
C TRP A 53 2.67 3.83 9.05
N GLY A 54 2.82 3.83 7.72
CA GLY A 54 3.83 4.56 7.00
C GLY A 54 3.31 5.03 5.65
N THR A 55 4.21 5.51 4.81
CA THR A 55 3.94 5.93 3.43
C THR A 55 4.53 4.96 2.41
N SER A 56 4.07 4.99 1.17
CA SER A 56 4.59 4.18 0.07
C SER A 56 6.12 4.31 -0.09
N HIS A 57 6.66 5.50 0.16
CA HIS A 57 8.10 5.79 0.15
C HIS A 57 8.87 5.36 1.40
N ASP A 58 8.21 4.93 2.47
CA ASP A 58 8.93 4.40 3.64
C ASP A 58 9.63 3.04 3.35
N ALA A 59 9.70 2.60 2.09
CA ALA A 59 10.40 1.40 1.63
C ALA A 59 11.92 1.57 1.43
N ASP A 60 12.53 2.67 1.91
CA ASP A 60 13.99 2.86 1.95
C ASP A 60 14.51 3.10 3.39
N ILE A 61 13.77 2.69 4.42
CA ILE A 61 14.24 2.75 5.82
C ILE A 61 14.34 1.32 6.40
N GLU A 62 15.01 0.44 5.69
CA GLU A 62 15.83 -0.60 6.32
C GLU A 62 17.30 -0.20 6.12
N GLY A 63 17.80 0.67 7.00
CA GLY A 63 19.24 1.00 7.04
C GLY A 63 19.55 2.48 7.26
N LYS A 64 19.26 3.02 8.45
CA LYS A 64 20.02 4.13 9.08
C LYS A 64 19.51 4.39 10.50
N ASP A 65 19.78 3.46 11.39
CA ASP A 65 20.10 3.81 12.77
C ASP A 65 21.58 3.46 12.94
N ASN A 66 22.42 4.48 12.87
CA ASN A 66 23.84 4.46 13.22
C ASN A 66 23.96 5.13 14.60
#